data_AF-A0A0N0JXJ7-F1
#
_entry.id   AF-A0A0N0JXJ7-F1
#
_cell.length_a   1.000
_cell.length_b   1.000
_cell.length_c   1.000
_cell.angle_alpha   90.00
_cell.angle_beta   90.00
_cell.angle_gamma   90.00
#
_symmetry.space_group_name_H-M   'P 1'
#
loop_
_entity.id
_entity.type
_entity.pdbx_description
1 polymer ?
#
loop_
_entity_poly.entity_id
_entity_poly.type
_entity_poly.pdbx_seq_one_letter_code
_entity_poly.pdbx_strand_id
1 'polypeptide(L)'
;MTVTFPARSLALVCAMALPLGACVSGPTNPSAARAAELASLVSRSVACRAGAPRANTLDRFIASEKARGATPEQIASARSTYVTVSEAETINQGIKPQACPPEERAAVREKMSLVRAGDFSAF
;
A
#
# COMPACT_ATOMS: atom_id res chain seq x y z
N MET A 1 -1.14 32.64 -66.74
CA MET A 1 -0.64 31.26 -66.93
C MET A 1 -0.89 30.46 -65.66
N THR A 2 -1.85 29.54 -65.73
CA THR A 2 -1.86 28.16 -65.17
C THR A 2 -1.25 27.84 -63.78
N VAL A 3 -2.16 27.65 -62.80
CA VAL A 3 -2.41 26.49 -61.88
C VAL A 3 -1.23 25.60 -61.42
N THR A 4 -1.09 25.39 -60.10
CA THR A 4 -1.25 24.08 -59.39
C THR A 4 -0.95 24.19 -57.87
N PHE A 5 -1.87 23.68 -57.03
CA PHE A 5 -1.62 23.25 -55.64
C PHE A 5 -1.55 21.71 -55.63
N PRO A 6 -0.62 21.10 -54.85
CA PRO A 6 -1.04 20.02 -53.96
C PRO A 6 -0.32 20.14 -52.59
N ALA A 7 -1.05 20.21 -51.48
CA ALA A 7 -1.54 19.07 -50.70
C ALA A 7 -0.45 18.35 -49.86
N ARG A 8 -0.71 18.34 -48.55
CA ARG A 8 -0.27 17.34 -47.55
C ARG A 8 1.24 17.21 -47.33
N SER A 9 1.74 18.02 -46.41
CA SER A 9 2.76 17.55 -45.46
C SER A 9 2.07 17.24 -44.13
N LEU A 10 1.61 15.99 -44.05
CA LEU A 10 1.44 15.25 -42.81
C LEU A 10 2.65 15.49 -41.90
N ALA A 11 2.42 15.86 -40.63
CA ALA A 11 2.94 15.11 -39.50
C ALA A 11 2.67 15.85 -38.17
N LEU A 12 1.69 15.33 -37.43
CA LEU A 12 2.00 14.72 -36.15
C LEU A 12 2.60 15.63 -35.05
N VAL A 13 1.96 16.77 -34.75
CA VAL A 13 2.32 17.56 -33.55
C VAL A 13 1.27 17.48 -32.43
N CYS A 14 0.06 16.98 -32.72
CA CYS A 14 -1.02 16.92 -31.72
C CYS A 14 -1.08 15.65 -30.85
N ALA A 15 -0.14 14.69 -30.99
CA ALA A 15 -0.23 13.39 -30.31
C ALA A 15 0.81 13.16 -29.19
N MET A 16 1.63 14.16 -28.84
CA MET A 16 2.65 14.04 -27.78
C MET A 16 2.24 14.75 -26.47
N ALA A 17 1.00 15.24 -26.39
CA ALA A 17 0.44 15.85 -25.18
C ALA A 17 -0.61 14.95 -24.51
N LEU A 18 -0.47 13.64 -24.64
CA LEU A 18 -1.00 12.73 -23.62
C LEU A 18 0.05 12.70 -22.51
N PRO A 19 -0.14 13.40 -21.38
CA PRO A 19 0.57 13.03 -20.19
C PRO A 19 0.10 11.60 -19.86
N LEU A 20 0.88 10.61 -20.33
CA LEU A 20 0.94 9.27 -19.73
C LEU A 20 1.59 9.33 -18.33
N GLY A 21 1.71 10.52 -17.74
CA GLY A 21 1.67 10.68 -16.31
C GLY A 21 0.26 10.39 -15.83
N ALA A 22 -0.04 9.11 -15.66
CA ALA A 22 -1.05 8.68 -14.72
C ALA A 22 -0.70 9.35 -13.38
N CYS A 23 -1.33 10.50 -13.12
CA CYS A 23 -1.47 11.02 -11.79
C CYS A 23 -2.36 10.00 -11.07
N VAL A 24 -1.77 8.92 -10.55
CA VAL A 24 -2.30 8.22 -9.38
C VAL A 24 -2.11 9.11 -8.14
N SER A 25 -2.50 10.37 -8.28
CA SER A 25 -2.81 11.29 -7.21
C SER A 25 -4.33 11.32 -7.07
N GLY A 26 -4.98 10.14 -7.10
CA GLY A 26 -6.22 10.01 -6.34
C GLY A 26 -5.89 10.39 -4.89
N PRO A 27 -6.79 11.03 -4.13
CA PRO A 27 -6.52 11.38 -2.74
C PRO A 27 -5.88 10.16 -2.08
N THR A 28 -4.59 10.27 -1.71
CA THR A 28 -3.80 9.15 -1.21
C THR A 28 -4.57 8.59 -0.04
N ASN A 29 -5.27 7.47 -0.24
CA ASN A 29 -6.18 6.96 0.76
C ASN A 29 -5.34 6.66 2.02
N PRO A 30 -5.43 7.48 3.07
CA PRO A 30 -4.50 7.36 4.19
C PRO A 30 -4.71 6.03 4.90
N SER A 31 -5.94 5.53 4.92
CA SER A 31 -6.28 4.21 5.43
C SER A 31 -5.61 3.09 4.63
N ALA A 32 -5.44 3.23 3.32
CA ALA A 32 -4.72 2.26 2.50
C ALA A 32 -3.21 2.30 2.75
N ALA A 33 -2.62 3.49 2.90
CA ALA A 33 -1.20 3.63 3.24
C ALA A 33 -0.90 2.98 4.60
N ARG A 34 -1.69 3.29 5.63
CA ARG A 34 -1.59 2.66 6.96
C ARG A 34 -1.80 1.15 6.93
N ALA A 35 -2.75 0.69 6.11
CA ALA A 35 -3.00 -0.74 5.93
C ALA A 35 -1.79 -1.46 5.32
N ALA A 36 -1.10 -0.84 4.36
CA ALA A 36 0.14 -1.36 3.80
C ALA A 36 1.24 -1.45 4.87
N GLU A 37 1.43 -0.39 5.66
CA GLU A 37 2.41 -0.38 6.75
C GLU A 37 2.11 -1.43 7.83
N LEU A 38 0.83 -1.60 8.18
CA LEU A 38 0.40 -2.65 9.10
C LEU A 38 0.68 -4.05 8.54
N ALA A 39 0.37 -4.29 7.26
CA ALA A 39 0.65 -5.57 6.60
C ALA A 39 2.16 -5.88 6.63
N SER A 40 2.99 -4.89 6.26
CA SER A 40 4.44 -4.99 6.33
C SER A 40 4.98 -5.27 7.72
N LEU A 41 4.45 -4.60 8.74
CA LEU A 41 4.82 -4.87 10.12
C LEU A 41 4.43 -6.30 10.53
N VAL A 42 3.21 -6.74 10.21
CA VAL A 42 2.71 -8.07 10.56
C VAL A 42 3.56 -9.15 9.88
N SER A 43 3.79 -9.04 8.58
CA SER A 43 4.64 -9.98 7.85
C SER A 43 6.05 -10.04 8.44
N ARG A 44 6.66 -8.88 8.67
CA ARG A 44 8.00 -8.82 9.26
C ARG A 44 8.03 -9.42 10.66
N SER A 45 7.00 -9.19 11.47
CA SER A 45 6.91 -9.75 12.81
C SER A 45 6.83 -11.28 12.85
N VAL A 46 6.10 -11.87 11.90
CA VAL A 46 6.00 -13.32 11.74
C VAL A 46 7.34 -13.89 11.30
N ALA A 47 7.95 -13.30 10.27
CA ALA A 47 9.28 -13.72 9.78
C ALA A 47 10.35 -13.64 10.89
N CYS A 48 10.33 -12.57 11.69
CA CYS A 48 11.26 -12.33 12.80
C CYS A 48 10.95 -13.12 14.09
N ARG A 49 9.82 -13.85 14.17
CA ARG A 49 9.28 -14.41 15.43
C ARG A 49 9.18 -13.36 16.55
N ALA A 50 8.84 -12.12 16.17
CA ALA A 50 8.74 -10.96 17.05
C ALA A 50 7.34 -10.80 17.68
N GLY A 51 6.40 -11.68 17.34
CA GLY A 51 5.05 -11.70 17.87
C GLY A 51 4.06 -11.99 16.75
N ALA A 52 3.03 -12.79 17.03
CA ALA A 52 1.99 -13.07 16.05
C ALA A 52 0.87 -12.00 16.13
N PRO A 53 0.25 -11.63 14.99
CA PRO A 53 -0.99 -10.87 15.00
C PRO A 53 -2.09 -11.67 15.70
N ARG A 54 -3.10 -10.99 16.22
CA ARG A 54 -4.36 -11.63 16.63
C ARG A 54 -5.22 -11.90 15.40
N ALA A 55 -6.10 -12.91 15.46
CA ALA A 55 -7.02 -13.23 14.37
C ALA A 55 -7.90 -12.03 13.95
N ASN A 56 -8.24 -11.14 14.89
CA ASN A 56 -9.05 -9.95 14.65
C ASN A 56 -8.23 -8.66 14.43
N THR A 57 -6.92 -8.74 14.16
CA THR A 57 -6.06 -7.54 14.03
C THR A 57 -6.56 -6.59 12.94
N LEU A 58 -6.92 -7.14 11.76
CA LEU A 58 -7.45 -6.34 10.66
C LEU A 58 -8.78 -5.66 11.04
N ASP A 59 -9.72 -6.38 11.65
CA ASP A 59 -11.01 -5.77 12.03
C ASP A 59 -10.86 -4.68 13.08
N ARG A 60 -9.92 -4.84 14.02
CA ARG A 60 -9.59 -3.80 15.00
C ARG A 60 -8.94 -2.58 14.35
N PHE A 61 -8.06 -2.79 13.37
CA PHE A 61 -7.49 -1.71 12.57
C PHE A 61 -8.59 -0.97 11.81
N ILE A 62 -9.51 -1.68 11.15
CA ILE A 62 -10.63 -1.07 10.43
C ILE A 62 -11.57 -0.31 11.39
N ALA A 63 -11.80 -0.80 12.60
CA ALA A 63 -12.54 -0.06 13.61
C ALA A 63 -11.82 1.25 14.00
N SER A 64 -10.49 1.24 14.10
CA SER A 64 -9.69 2.45 14.36
C SER A 64 -9.74 3.45 13.20
N GLU A 65 -9.72 2.99 11.95
CA GLU A 65 -9.87 3.86 10.77
C GLU A 65 -11.27 4.48 10.70
N LYS A 66 -12.31 3.71 11.04
CA LYS A 66 -13.68 4.25 11.16
C LYS A 66 -13.77 5.33 12.24
N ALA A 67 -13.10 5.13 13.38
CA ALA A 67 -13.03 6.13 14.45
C ALA A 67 -12.27 7.39 14.01
N ARG A 68 -11.33 7.27 13.06
CA ARG A 68 -10.66 8.40 12.38
C ARG A 68 -11.52 9.07 11.29
N GLY A 69 -12.75 8.60 11.06
CA GLY A 69 -13.66 9.17 10.07
C GLY A 69 -13.43 8.66 8.64
N ALA A 70 -12.76 7.53 8.44
CA ALA A 70 -12.57 6.96 7.11
C ALA A 70 -13.91 6.58 6.46
N THR A 71 -14.07 6.92 5.18
CA THR A 71 -15.28 6.60 4.41
C THR A 71 -15.35 5.10 4.08
N PRO A 72 -16.54 4.56 3.72
CA PRO A 72 -16.66 3.16 3.31
C PRO A 72 -15.71 2.76 2.17
N GLU A 73 -15.50 3.64 1.19
CA GLU A 73 -14.59 3.43 0.06
C GLU A 73 -13.13 3.38 0.53
N GLN A 74 -12.76 4.25 1.47
CA GLN A 74 -11.43 4.25 2.07
C GLN A 74 -11.18 2.97 2.87
N ILE A 75 -12.18 2.49 3.62
CA ILE A 75 -12.13 1.22 4.34
C ILE A 75 -12.02 0.03 3.39
N ALA A 76 -12.78 0.02 2.29
CA ALA A 76 -12.72 -1.04 1.29
C ALA A 76 -11.32 -1.10 0.64
N SER A 77 -10.78 0.06 0.27
CA SER A 77 -9.42 0.15 -0.27
C SER A 77 -8.37 -0.25 0.77
N ALA A 78 -8.52 0.11 2.05
CA ALA A 78 -7.61 -0.33 3.12
C ALA A 78 -7.62 -1.85 3.31
N ARG A 79 -8.79 -2.49 3.30
CA ARG A 79 -8.89 -3.96 3.35
C ARG A 79 -8.21 -4.62 2.16
N SER A 80 -8.48 -4.12 0.96
CA SER A 80 -7.85 -4.62 -0.27
C SER A 80 -6.32 -4.51 -0.19
N THR A 81 -5.80 -3.34 0.17
CA THR A 81 -4.36 -3.10 0.29
C THR A 81 -3.71 -4.00 1.34
N TYR A 82 -4.30 -4.14 2.53
CA TYR A 82 -3.76 -5.01 3.58
C TYR A 82 -3.59 -6.46 3.07
N VAL A 83 -4.60 -7.00 2.39
CA VAL A 83 -4.57 -8.38 1.86
C VAL A 83 -3.50 -8.50 0.78
N THR A 84 -3.51 -7.62 -0.22
CA THR A 84 -2.55 -7.66 -1.33
C THR A 84 -1.10 -7.58 -0.84
N VAL A 85 -0.79 -6.67 0.09
CA VAL A 85 0.56 -6.55 0.64
C VAL A 85 0.93 -7.78 1.48
N SER A 86 0.03 -8.26 2.33
CA SER A 86 0.28 -9.45 3.16
C SER A 86 0.58 -10.69 2.32
N GLU A 87 -0.17 -10.89 1.23
CA GLU A 87 0.06 -11.99 0.29
C GLU A 87 1.40 -11.87 -0.42
N ALA A 88 1.69 -10.69 -0.97
CA ALA A 88 2.95 -10.42 -1.67
C ALA A 88 4.16 -10.66 -0.75
N GLU A 89 4.12 -10.18 0.49
CA GLU A 89 5.21 -10.36 1.43
C GLU A 89 5.34 -11.80 1.92
N THR A 90 4.22 -12.50 2.12
CA THR A 90 4.24 -13.93 2.47
C THR A 90 4.95 -14.74 1.38
N ILE A 91 4.61 -14.48 0.11
CA ILE A 91 5.27 -15.10 -1.04
C ILE A 91 6.76 -14.75 -1.05
N ASN A 92 7.10 -13.47 -0.91
CA ASN A 92 8.50 -13.01 -0.95
C ASN A 92 9.35 -13.65 0.16
N GLN A 93 8.82 -13.76 1.38
CA GLN A 93 9.53 -14.43 2.48
C GLN A 93 9.63 -15.94 2.27
N GLY A 94 8.69 -16.57 1.55
CA GLY A 94 8.77 -17.97 1.16
C GLY A 94 9.86 -18.23 0.09
N ILE A 95 10.02 -17.31 -0.86
CA ILE A 95 11.02 -17.42 -1.95
C ILE A 95 12.43 -17.07 -1.44
N LYS A 96 12.55 -15.95 -0.72
CA LYS A 96 13.83 -15.45 -0.21
C LYS A 96 13.66 -14.96 1.23
N PRO A 97 13.74 -15.87 2.22
CA PRO A 97 13.65 -15.50 3.62
C PRO A 97 14.69 -14.44 3.99
N GLN A 98 14.23 -13.37 4.63
CA GLN A 98 15.11 -12.30 5.08
C GLN A 98 15.45 -12.50 6.55
N ALA A 99 16.75 -12.58 6.87
CA ALA A 99 17.22 -12.63 8.24
C ALA A 99 16.74 -11.42 9.05
N CYS A 100 16.53 -11.61 10.34
CA CYS A 100 16.09 -10.57 11.24
C CYS A 100 17.13 -10.37 12.34
N PRO A 101 17.89 -9.26 12.31
CA PRO A 101 18.89 -8.99 13.34
C PRO A 101 18.21 -8.66 14.68
N PRO A 102 18.91 -8.86 15.81
CA PRO A 102 18.32 -8.74 17.14
C PRO A 102 17.68 -7.38 17.44
N GLU A 103 18.30 -6.29 16.97
CA GLU A 103 17.82 -4.92 17.14
C GLU A 103 16.51 -4.67 16.39
N GLU A 104 16.41 -5.15 15.15
CA GLU A 104 15.18 -5.05 14.37
C GLU A 104 14.07 -5.87 15.01
N ARG A 105 14.39 -7.10 15.45
CA ARG A 105 13.42 -7.97 16.14
C ARG A 105 12.85 -7.32 17.39
N ALA A 106 13.68 -6.58 18.15
CA ALA A 106 13.22 -5.85 19.33
C ALA A 106 12.26 -4.71 18.95
N ALA A 107 12.62 -3.90 17.94
CA ALA A 107 11.77 -2.81 17.46
C ALA A 107 10.42 -3.30 16.89
N VAL A 108 10.45 -4.39 16.11
CA VAL A 108 9.23 -5.01 15.56
C VAL A 108 8.36 -5.58 16.67
N ARG A 109 8.96 -6.20 17.70
CA ARG A 109 8.23 -6.74 18.86
C ARG A 109 7.51 -5.64 19.63
N GLU A 110 8.17 -4.51 19.84
CA GLU A 110 7.56 -3.34 20.50
C GLU A 110 6.35 -2.84 19.73
N LYS A 111 6.49 -2.56 18.43
CA LYS A 111 5.37 -2.13 17.58
C LYS A 111 4.22 -3.14 17.56
N MET A 112 4.53 -4.44 17.49
CA MET A 112 3.51 -5.49 17.54
C MET A 112 2.80 -5.59 18.89
N SER A 113 3.45 -5.21 19.99
CA SER A 113 2.81 -5.18 21.31
C SER A 113 1.68 -4.13 21.35
N LEU A 114 1.91 -2.96 20.76
CA LEU A 114 0.92 -1.89 20.60
C LEU A 114 -0.24 -2.34 19.71
N VAL A 115 0.06 -2.92 18.54
CA VAL A 115 -0.96 -3.49 17.63
C VAL A 115 -1.82 -4.54 18.32
N ARG A 116 -1.21 -5.41 19.13
CA ARG A 116 -1.94 -6.42 19.91
C ARG A 116 -2.79 -5.79 21.03
N ALA A 117 -2.34 -4.69 21.63
CA ALA A 117 -3.15 -3.87 22.53
C ALA A 117 -4.29 -3.16 21.79
N GLY A 118 -4.21 -3.03 20.46
CA GLY A 118 -5.17 -2.35 19.59
C GLY A 118 -4.89 -0.87 19.43
N ASP A 119 -3.68 -0.47 19.77
CA ASP A 119 -3.19 0.84 19.46
C ASP A 119 -2.63 0.82 18.03
N PHE A 120 -3.24 1.63 17.18
CA PHE A 120 -2.84 1.83 15.80
C PHE A 120 -2.41 3.27 15.53
N SER A 121 -2.20 4.08 16.57
CA SER A 121 -1.86 5.50 16.47
C SER A 121 -0.54 5.77 15.75
N ALA A 122 0.37 4.80 15.75
CA ALA A 122 1.66 4.85 15.09
C ALA A 122 1.60 4.67 13.55
N PHE A 123 0.40 4.45 13.00
CA PHE A 123 0.10 4.46 11.56
C PHE A 123 -0.79 5.67 11.23
#